data_AF-A0A1L4D381-F1
#
_entry.id   AF-A0A1L4D381-F1
#
_cell.length_a   1.000
_cell.length_b   1.000
_cell.length_c   1.000
_cell.angle_alpha   90.00
_cell.angle_beta   90.00
_cell.angle_gamma   90.00
#
_symmetry.space_group_name_H-M   'P 1'
#
loop_
_entity.id
_entity.type
_entity.pdbx_description
1 polymer ?
#
loop_
_entity_poly.entity_id
_entity_poly.type
_entity_poly.pdbx_seq_one_letter_code
_entity_poly.pdbx_strand_id
1 'polypeptide(L)'
;MALRVIVTLLSLIFMKIYANNFDISEIEESNWRGTYCSSYGDNLFYGNYNYNFKKNNQIETYIEYYSDYRCKNKSGQWNDIQTKGNYKIKNLYFQNEWVFYDLEVNLEHLNHPLFFQVKIKNNDMMICNESKRCSNYVKIK
;
A
#
# COMPACT_ATOMS: atom_id res chain seq x y z
N MET A 1 -40.96 16.92 -56.40
CA MET A 1 -40.90 16.61 -54.96
C MET A 1 -39.67 15.74 -54.73
N ALA A 2 -38.62 16.28 -54.12
CA ALA A 2 -37.39 15.54 -53.86
C ALA A 2 -37.34 15.16 -52.37
N LEU A 3 -37.43 13.86 -52.11
CA LEU A 3 -37.37 13.26 -50.78
C LEU A 3 -35.91 13.33 -50.29
N ARG A 4 -35.60 14.23 -49.34
CA ARG A 4 -34.28 14.28 -48.70
C ARG A 4 -34.24 13.22 -47.60
N VAL A 5 -33.58 12.10 -47.87
CA VAL A 5 -33.22 11.09 -46.88
C VAL A 5 -32.11 11.65 -46.01
N ILE A 6 -32.44 12.02 -44.76
CA ILE A 6 -31.47 12.37 -43.74
C ILE A 6 -30.87 11.06 -43.23
N VAL A 7 -29.67 10.71 -43.71
CA VAL A 7 -28.89 9.62 -43.15
C VAL A 7 -28.20 10.14 -41.89
N THR A 8 -28.75 9.77 -40.73
CA THR A 8 -28.13 9.95 -39.43
C THR A 8 -26.84 9.12 -39.36
N LEU A 9 -25.69 9.78 -39.50
CA LEU A 9 -24.40 9.16 -39.24
C LEU A 9 -24.19 9.11 -37.73
N LEU A 10 -24.68 8.03 -37.12
CA LEU A 10 -24.42 7.68 -35.72
C LEU A 10 -22.94 7.28 -35.62
N SER A 11 -22.04 8.26 -35.43
CA SER A 11 -20.65 8.01 -35.06
C SER A 11 -20.62 7.53 -33.61
N LEU A 12 -20.88 6.24 -33.43
CA LEU A 12 -20.49 5.51 -32.23
C LEU A 12 -18.97 5.59 -32.14
N ILE A 13 -18.50 6.59 -31.40
CA ILE A 13 -17.12 6.71 -30.97
C ILE A 13 -16.85 5.47 -30.14
N PHE A 14 -16.25 4.46 -30.76
CA PHE A 14 -15.63 3.33 -30.07
C PHE A 14 -14.47 3.91 -29.24
N MET A 15 -14.79 4.45 -28.07
CA MET A 15 -13.79 4.65 -27.03
C MET A 15 -13.28 3.27 -26.66
N LYS A 16 -12.09 2.92 -27.15
CA LYS A 16 -11.33 1.80 -26.63
C LYS A 16 -11.15 2.07 -25.14
N ILE A 17 -11.89 1.35 -24.30
CA ILE A 17 -11.68 1.32 -22.87
C ILE A 17 -10.32 0.64 -22.69
N TYR A 18 -9.26 1.44 -22.56
CA TYR A 18 -7.98 0.92 -22.14
C TYR A 18 -8.14 0.49 -20.69
N ALA A 19 -8.20 -0.82 -20.46
CA ALA A 19 -7.95 -1.36 -19.14
C ALA A 19 -6.52 -0.98 -18.79
N ASN A 20 -6.36 -0.03 -17.86
CA ASN A 20 -5.06 0.26 -17.27
C ASN A 20 -4.66 -0.98 -16.47
N ASN A 21 -3.91 -1.87 -17.10
CA ASN A 21 -3.14 -2.87 -16.37
C ASN A 21 -2.05 -2.11 -15.64
N PHE A 22 -2.32 -1.71 -14.41
CA PHE A 22 -1.31 -1.17 -13.52
C PHE A 22 -0.28 -2.27 -13.26
N ASP A 23 0.99 -2.00 -13.53
CA ASP A 23 2.07 -2.86 -13.09
C ASP A 23 2.17 -2.75 -11.56
N ILE A 24 1.70 -3.79 -10.87
CA ILE A 24 1.67 -3.86 -9.41
C ILE A 24 2.87 -4.61 -8.82
N SER A 25 3.82 -5.01 -9.67
CA SER A 25 4.96 -5.87 -9.28
C SER A 25 5.89 -5.24 -8.25
N GLU A 26 5.91 -3.90 -8.12
CA GLU A 26 6.70 -3.22 -7.09
C GLU A 26 6.10 -3.31 -5.68
N ILE A 27 4.77 -3.46 -5.58
CA ILE A 27 4.06 -3.66 -4.31
C ILE A 27 3.91 -5.13 -3.99
N GLU A 28 3.61 -5.97 -4.97
CA GLU A 28 3.49 -7.40 -4.72
C GLU A 28 4.83 -8.01 -4.30
N GLU A 29 4.78 -8.97 -3.37
CA GLU A 29 5.98 -9.66 -2.85
C GLU A 29 7.00 -8.72 -2.19
N SER A 30 6.50 -7.67 -1.55
CA SER A 30 7.33 -6.68 -0.87
C SER A 30 7.05 -6.64 0.64
N ASN A 31 8.12 -6.45 1.41
CA ASN A 31 8.05 -6.40 2.86
C ASN A 31 8.36 -4.99 3.35
N TRP A 32 7.37 -4.39 4.01
CA TRP A 32 7.34 -3.00 4.38
C TRP A 32 7.49 -2.87 5.89
N ARG A 33 8.55 -2.18 6.30
CA ARG A 33 8.83 -2.02 7.73
C ARG A 33 8.29 -0.69 8.25
N GLY A 34 7.61 -0.74 9.38
CA GLY A 34 7.28 0.45 10.13
C GLY A 34 8.54 1.08 10.69
N THR A 35 8.54 2.41 10.80
CA THR A 35 9.69 3.17 11.30
C THR A 35 9.42 3.82 12.64
N TYR A 36 8.20 3.66 13.17
CA TYR A 36 7.81 4.19 14.47
C TYR A 36 7.84 3.07 15.51
N CYS A 37 8.69 3.27 16.51
CA CYS A 37 8.87 2.38 17.63
C CYS A 37 7.85 2.72 18.71
N SER A 38 6.85 1.86 18.92
CA SER A 38 5.85 2.01 19.97
C SER A 38 6.12 1.06 21.12
N SER A 39 5.74 1.43 22.34
CA SER A 39 5.71 0.46 23.44
C SER A 39 4.50 -0.48 23.31
N TYR A 40 4.66 -1.72 23.77
CA TYR A 40 3.66 -2.79 23.75
C TYR A 40 3.69 -3.56 25.08
N GLY A 41 2.52 -4.08 25.49
CA GLY A 41 2.35 -4.94 26.68
C GLY A 41 2.92 -4.33 27.96
N ASP A 42 2.19 -3.41 28.59
CA ASP A 42 2.59 -2.70 29.83
C ASP A 42 4.00 -2.06 29.80
N ASN A 43 4.44 -1.66 28.60
CA ASN A 43 5.80 -1.15 28.32
C ASN A 43 6.93 -2.15 28.54
N LEU A 44 6.63 -3.45 28.57
CA LEU A 44 7.63 -4.51 28.67
C LEU A 44 8.42 -4.67 27.37
N PHE A 45 7.82 -4.33 26.22
CA PHE A 45 8.44 -4.44 24.91
C PHE A 45 8.24 -3.17 24.08
N TYR A 46 9.10 -2.98 23.09
CA TYR A 46 8.93 -1.98 22.03
C TYR A 46 8.79 -2.69 20.70
N GLY A 47 8.13 -2.06 19.71
CA GLY A 47 7.87 -2.71 18.44
C GLY A 47 7.62 -1.76 17.28
N ASN A 48 7.94 -2.25 16.08
CA ASN A 48 7.56 -1.63 14.82
C ASN A 48 6.45 -2.47 14.17
N TYR A 49 5.41 -1.80 13.68
CA TYR A 49 4.34 -2.45 12.93
C TYR A 49 4.73 -2.56 11.45
N ASN A 50 4.73 -3.77 10.92
CA ASN A 50 5.22 -4.06 9.57
C ASN A 50 4.13 -4.72 8.73
N TYR A 51 4.28 -4.66 7.41
CA TYR A 51 3.32 -5.14 6.43
C TYR A 51 4.03 -5.97 5.37
N ASN A 52 3.53 -7.16 5.08
CA ASN A 52 4.05 -8.05 4.05
C ASN A 52 3.00 -8.17 2.95
N PHE A 53 3.24 -7.48 1.83
CA PHE A 53 2.37 -7.49 0.66
C PHE A 53 2.67 -8.72 -0.17
N LYS A 54 1.64 -9.52 -0.41
CA LYS A 54 1.71 -10.78 -1.14
C LYS A 54 0.88 -10.68 -2.41
N LYS A 55 1.13 -11.62 -3.32
CA LYS A 55 0.33 -11.78 -4.53
C LYS A 55 -1.14 -11.96 -4.23
N ASN A 56 -1.98 -11.64 -5.21
CA ASN A 56 -3.43 -11.78 -5.14
C ASN A 56 -4.05 -10.87 -4.08
N ASN A 57 -3.54 -9.64 -3.96
CA ASN A 57 -4.09 -8.60 -3.08
C ASN A 57 -4.06 -8.96 -1.58
N GLN A 58 -3.18 -9.85 -1.16
CA GLN A 58 -3.07 -10.30 0.23
C GLN A 58 -2.06 -9.46 1.00
N ILE A 59 -2.33 -9.21 2.28
CA ILE A 59 -1.42 -8.51 3.18
C ILE A 59 -1.37 -9.21 4.54
N GLU A 60 -0.17 -9.34 5.10
CA GLU A 60 0.01 -9.77 6.48
C GLU A 60 0.66 -8.67 7.29
N THR A 61 0.21 -8.48 8.51
CA THR A 61 0.84 -7.54 9.43
C THR A 61 1.55 -8.30 10.53
N TYR A 62 2.68 -7.79 10.96
CA TYR A 62 3.46 -8.39 12.04
C TYR A 62 4.20 -7.33 12.83
N ILE A 63 4.45 -7.62 14.11
CA ILE A 63 5.26 -6.75 14.96
C ILE A 63 6.66 -7.37 15.06
N GLU A 64 7.67 -6.56 14.78
CA GLU A 64 9.04 -6.86 15.19
C GLU A 64 9.26 -6.27 16.56
N TYR A 65 9.65 -7.09 17.54
CA TYR A 65 9.88 -6.65 18.91
C TYR A 65 11.33 -6.25 19.16
N TYR A 66 11.51 -5.27 20.03
CA TYR A 66 12.78 -4.65 20.40
C TYR A 66 12.87 -4.46 21.92
N SER A 67 14.09 -4.52 22.43
CA SER A 67 14.37 -4.33 23.85
C SER A 67 14.45 -2.86 24.27
N ASP A 68 14.47 -1.92 23.32
CA ASP A 68 14.67 -0.50 23.57
C ASP A 68 13.76 0.39 22.73
N TYR A 69 13.42 1.56 23.28
CA TYR A 69 12.50 2.53 22.67
C TYR A 69 12.98 3.14 21.35
N ARG A 70 14.24 2.93 20.96
CA ARG A 70 14.77 3.36 19.66
C ARG A 70 14.68 2.26 18.61
N CYS A 71 14.17 1.08 18.96
CA CYS A 71 14.08 -0.09 18.11
C CYS A 71 15.40 -0.40 17.39
N LYS A 72 16.53 -0.36 18.14
CA LYS A 72 17.85 -0.65 17.60
C LYS A 72 18.21 -2.12 17.72
N ASN A 73 17.87 -2.73 18.86
CA ASN A 73 18.21 -4.11 19.15
C ASN A 73 16.94 -4.97 19.20
N LYS A 74 16.77 -5.85 18.20
CA LYS A 74 15.66 -6.80 18.17
C LYS A 74 15.70 -7.71 19.40
N SER A 75 14.56 -7.88 20.06
CA SER A 75 14.39 -8.83 21.16
C SER A 75 14.08 -10.22 20.61
N GLY A 76 15.12 -10.89 20.08
CA GLY A 76 15.02 -12.23 19.53
C GLY A 76 14.60 -12.28 18.05
N GLN A 77 14.17 -13.46 17.59
CA GLN A 77 13.72 -13.71 16.21
C GLN A 77 12.19 -13.69 16.04
N TRP A 78 11.46 -13.35 17.11
CA TRP A 78 10.01 -13.45 17.14
C TRP A 78 9.38 -12.32 16.32
N ASN A 79 8.69 -12.70 15.25
CA ASN A 79 7.76 -11.85 14.52
C ASN A 79 6.37 -12.44 14.75
N ASP A 80 5.57 -11.80 15.61
CA ASP A 80 4.19 -12.26 15.78
C ASP A 80 3.34 -11.65 14.68
N ILE A 81 2.83 -12.51 13.80
CA ILE A 81 1.78 -12.14 12.85
C ILE A 81 0.58 -11.70 13.68
N GLN A 82 0.24 -10.42 13.56
CA GLN A 82 -0.88 -9.83 14.31
C GLN A 82 -2.20 -10.13 13.61
N THR A 83 -2.22 -9.98 12.30
CA THR A 83 -3.45 -10.15 11.52
C THR A 83 -3.13 -10.31 10.03
N LYS A 84 -4.11 -10.80 9.28
CA LYS A 84 -4.11 -10.86 7.83
C LYS A 84 -5.19 -9.94 7.28
N GLY A 85 -5.15 -9.73 5.98
CA GLY A 85 -6.14 -8.91 5.29
C GLY A 85 -5.93 -8.90 3.81
N ASN A 86 -6.61 -7.95 3.16
CA ASN A 86 -6.43 -7.67 1.75
C ASN A 86 -6.14 -6.19 1.54
N TYR A 87 -5.54 -5.86 0.41
CA TYR A 87 -5.33 -4.47 0.00
C TYR A 87 -5.89 -4.22 -1.40
N LYS A 88 -6.21 -2.97 -1.68
CA LYS A 88 -6.66 -2.51 -3.00
C LYS A 88 -5.94 -1.23 -3.36
N ILE A 89 -5.35 -1.19 -4.54
CA ILE A 89 -4.83 0.04 -5.13
C ILE A 89 -6.02 0.86 -5.65
N LYS A 90 -6.23 2.03 -5.07
CA LYS A 90 -7.30 2.96 -5.44
C LYS A 90 -6.84 3.85 -6.58
N ASN A 91 -5.63 4.38 -6.48
CA ASN A 91 -4.99 5.19 -7.51
C ASN A 91 -3.52 4.81 -7.63
N LEU A 92 -3.01 4.99 -8.85
CA LEU A 92 -1.58 4.95 -9.16
C LEU A 92 -1.27 6.19 -9.99
N TYR A 93 -0.24 6.93 -9.59
CA TYR A 93 0.21 8.10 -10.34
C TYR A 93 1.71 8.33 -10.18
N PHE A 94 2.27 9.05 -11.14
CA PHE A 94 3.69 9.36 -11.22
C PHE A 94 3.88 10.85 -11.00
N GLN A 95 4.85 11.23 -10.18
CA GLN A 95 5.25 12.62 -10.01
C GLN A 95 6.77 12.70 -9.93
N ASN A 96 7.39 13.33 -10.92
CA ASN A 96 8.84 13.34 -11.10
C ASN A 96 9.38 11.89 -11.20
N GLU A 97 10.34 11.53 -10.36
CA GLU A 97 10.95 10.19 -10.27
C GLU A 97 10.26 9.29 -9.23
N TRP A 98 9.09 9.68 -8.72
CA TRP A 98 8.35 8.94 -7.69
C TRP A 98 7.12 8.25 -8.29
N VAL A 99 6.89 7.02 -7.86
CA VAL A 99 5.65 6.27 -8.06
C VAL A 99 4.82 6.35 -6.78
N PHE A 100 3.53 6.67 -6.92
CA PHE A 100 2.61 6.80 -5.80
C PHE A 100 1.48 5.78 -5.93
N TYR A 101 1.20 5.10 -4.83
CA TYR A 101 0.09 4.18 -4.71
C TYR A 101 -0.79 4.61 -3.54
N ASP A 102 -2.04 4.97 -3.84
CA ASP A 102 -3.05 5.15 -2.80
C ASP A 102 -3.70 3.79 -2.54
N LEU A 103 -3.57 3.30 -1.31
CA LEU A 103 -4.02 1.97 -0.89
C LEU A 103 -5.17 2.05 0.10
N GLU A 104 -6.12 1.14 -0.08
CA GLU A 104 -7.14 0.79 0.89
C GLU A 104 -6.80 -0.60 1.44
N VAL A 105 -6.54 -0.71 2.74
CA VAL A 105 -6.15 -1.95 3.42
C VAL A 105 -7.26 -2.37 4.37
N ASN A 106 -7.76 -3.59 4.19
CA ASN A 106 -8.80 -4.19 5.01
C ASN A 106 -8.18 -5.32 5.84
N LEU A 107 -8.05 -5.09 7.15
CA LEU A 107 -7.50 -6.07 8.09
C LEU A 107 -8.64 -6.83 8.80
N GLU A 108 -8.48 -8.13 8.98
CA GLU A 108 -9.54 -9.03 9.51
C GLU A 108 -10.05 -8.63 10.90
N HIS A 109 -9.19 -8.04 11.74
CA HIS A 109 -9.53 -7.64 13.11
C HIS A 109 -10.11 -6.22 13.20
N LEU A 110 -10.15 -5.45 12.10
CA LEU A 110 -10.67 -4.09 12.08
C LEU A 110 -12.02 -4.03 11.38
N ASN A 111 -12.94 -3.24 11.94
CA ASN A 111 -14.26 -3.00 11.34
C ASN A 111 -14.26 -1.85 10.31
N HIS A 112 -13.09 -1.29 9.98
CA HIS A 112 -12.94 -0.20 9.03
C HIS A 112 -11.64 -0.35 8.23
N PRO A 113 -11.60 0.10 6.96
CA PRO A 113 -10.39 0.12 6.18
C PRO A 113 -9.39 1.15 6.72
N LEU A 114 -8.11 0.85 6.53
CA LEU A 114 -7.00 1.80 6.68
C LEU A 114 -6.61 2.33 5.31
N PHE A 115 -6.30 3.60 5.21
CA PHE A 115 -5.85 4.22 3.97
C PHE A 115 -4.41 4.69 4.09
N PHE A 116 -3.61 4.29 3.11
CA PHE A 116 -2.19 4.60 3.04
C PHE A 116 -1.85 5.21 1.68
N GLN A 117 -0.83 6.05 1.67
CA GLN A 117 -0.13 6.45 0.45
C GLN A 117 1.28 5.92 0.50
N VAL A 118 1.68 5.19 -0.52
CA VAL A 118 3.01 4.58 -0.64
C VAL A 118 3.74 5.31 -1.74
N LYS A 119 4.97 5.75 -1.45
CA LYS A 119 5.83 6.49 -2.36
C LYS A 119 7.08 5.67 -2.59
N ILE A 120 7.39 5.35 -3.84
CA ILE A 120 8.55 4.53 -4.23
C ILE A 120 9.44 5.34 -5.17
N LYS A 121 10.76 5.33 -4.92
CA LYS A 121 11.79 5.87 -5.81
C LYS A 121 13.09 5.10 -5.62
N ASN A 122 13.66 4.56 -6.71
CA ASN A 122 14.98 3.90 -6.69
C ASN A 122 15.17 2.89 -5.54
N ASN A 123 14.16 2.05 -5.28
CA ASN A 123 14.06 1.10 -4.15
C ASN A 123 13.90 1.72 -2.77
N ASP A 124 13.82 3.04 -2.61
CA ASP A 124 13.43 3.67 -1.35
C ASP A 124 11.91 3.84 -1.31
N MET A 125 11.32 3.44 -0.18
CA MET A 125 9.88 3.51 0.06
C MET A 125 9.55 4.38 1.25
N MET A 126 8.43 5.08 1.19
CA MET A 126 7.83 5.78 2.32
C MET A 126 6.32 5.54 2.36
N ILE A 127 5.80 5.19 3.54
CA ILE A 127 4.36 4.99 3.77
C ILE A 127 3.82 6.16 4.56
N CYS A 128 2.79 6.81 4.06
CA CYS A 128 2.10 7.90 4.72
C CYS A 128 0.69 7.46 5.07
N ASN A 129 0.25 7.71 6.31
CA ASN A 129 -1.16 7.58 6.65
C ASN A 129 -1.95 8.80 6.15
N GLU A 130 -3.28 8.77 6.24
CA GLU A 130 -4.14 9.90 5.83
C GLU A 130 -3.80 11.23 6.52
N SER A 131 -3.26 11.19 7.74
CA SER A 131 -2.82 12.39 8.47
C SER A 131 -1.51 13.01 7.94
N LYS A 132 -0.99 12.52 6.80
CA LYS A 132 0.29 12.90 6.18
C LYS A 132 1.52 12.61 7.04
N ARG A 133 1.38 11.84 8.13
CA ARG A 133 2.53 11.33 8.87
C ARG A 133 3.11 10.19 8.06
N CYS A 134 4.33 10.41 7.58
CA CYS A 134 5.05 9.43 6.80
C CYS A 134 6.07 8.69 7.66
N SER A 135 6.27 7.42 7.36
CA SER A 135 7.39 6.63 7.85
C SER A 135 8.71 7.23 7.34
N ASN A 136 9.81 6.87 7.97
CA ASN A 136 11.13 7.06 7.36
C ASN A 136 11.26 6.17 6.11
N TYR A 137 12.29 6.45 5.31
CA TYR A 137 12.62 5.64 4.14
C TYR A 137 13.00 4.21 4.53
N VAL A 138 12.43 3.25 3.82
CA VAL A 138 12.77 1.83 3.95
C VAL A 138 13.14 1.30 2.58
N LYS A 139 14.27 0.59 2.49
CA LYS A 139 14.69 -0.06 1.26
C LYS A 139 13.77 -1.25 0.94
N ILE A 140 13.24 -1.26 -0.28
CA ILE A 140 12.52 -2.38 -0.88
C ILE A 140 13.58 -3.30 -1.50
N LYS A 141 14.01 -4.32 -0.73
CA LYS A 141 15.11 -5.28 -1.01
C LYS A 141 16.49 -4.88 -0.52
#